data_AF-A0AAP0F6H3-F1
#
_entry.id   AF-A0AAP0F6H3-F1
#
_cell.length_a   1.000
_cell.length_b   1.000
_cell.length_c   1.000
_cell.angle_alpha   90.00
_cell.angle_beta   90.00
_cell.angle_gamma   90.00
#
_symmetry.space_group_name_H-M   'P 1'
#
loop_
_entity.id
_entity.type
_entity.pdbx_description
1 polymer ?
#
loop_
_entity_poly.entity_id
_entity_poly.type
_entity_poly.pdbx_seq_one_letter_code
_entity_poly.pdbx_strand_id
1 'polypeptide(L)'
;MRGQKSRSGPGVRRGFEGGQMPLYRRIPKLRGIAGGMRAGLPKFVPVNLKDIAEAGFQEGDEVSLESLKEKGLINPSGRERRLPLKILGDGELTVKLNVKARAFSAAAKEKLEAAGCSLTHLPGRKKWVKPSVAKNLARAEEYFAKKRAAAAADQASA
;
A
#
# COMPACT_ATOMS: atom_id res chain seq x y z
N MET A 1 37.69 4.73 42.64
CA MET A 1 37.68 6.01 41.89
C MET A 1 36.37 6.74 42.12
N ARG A 2 36.40 8.06 42.34
CA ARG A 2 35.20 8.90 42.56
C ARG A 2 34.94 9.71 41.28
N GLY A 3 33.74 9.67 40.73
CA GLY A 3 33.38 10.44 39.54
C GLY A 3 31.87 10.72 39.49
N GLN A 4 31.44 11.62 38.61
CA GLN A 4 30.02 11.96 38.47
C GLN A 4 29.16 10.72 38.19
N LYS A 5 29.68 9.74 37.42
CA LYS A 5 29.01 8.46 37.12
C LYS A 5 28.92 7.48 38.29
N SER A 6 29.69 7.68 39.36
CA SER A 6 29.71 6.82 40.54
C SER A 6 28.88 7.39 41.71
N ARG A 7 28.17 8.51 41.50
CA ARG A 7 27.31 9.13 42.51
C ARG A 7 25.88 8.62 42.37
N SER A 8 25.17 8.54 43.49
CA SER A 8 23.73 8.32 43.49
C SER A 8 23.00 9.54 42.92
N GLY A 9 21.87 9.30 42.24
CA GLY A 9 21.05 10.32 41.60
C GLY A 9 21.03 10.20 40.06
N PRO A 10 20.20 11.03 39.38
CA PRO A 10 20.12 11.02 37.92
C PRO A 10 21.47 11.39 37.29
N GLY A 11 21.95 10.52 36.40
CA GLY A 11 23.17 10.76 35.65
C GLY A 11 23.02 11.82 34.57
N VAL A 12 24.07 11.98 33.77
CA VAL A 12 24.08 12.89 32.63
C VAL A 12 23.06 12.44 31.58
N ARG A 13 22.33 13.38 30.96
CA ARG A 13 21.34 13.09 29.92
C ARG A 13 21.97 12.32 28.75
N ARG A 14 21.27 11.29 28.26
CA ARG A 14 21.65 10.56 27.03
C ARG A 14 21.73 11.53 25.84
N GLY A 15 22.87 11.52 25.16
CA GLY A 15 23.18 12.44 24.06
C GLY A 15 23.80 13.78 24.47
N PHE A 16 24.32 13.91 25.69
CA PHE A 16 25.16 15.04 26.11
C PHE A 16 26.66 14.74 25.91
N GLU A 17 27.39 15.68 25.32
CA GLU A 17 28.80 15.52 24.89
C GLU A 17 29.76 16.45 25.67
N GLY A 18 29.54 16.60 26.98
CA GLY A 18 30.49 17.33 27.85
C GLY A 18 30.51 18.86 27.68
N GLY A 19 29.45 19.45 27.11
CA GLY A 19 29.36 20.89 26.84
C GLY A 19 29.53 21.27 25.37
N GLN A 20 30.03 20.35 24.54
CA GLN A 20 30.00 20.51 23.10
C GLN A 20 28.55 20.51 22.58
N MET A 21 28.25 21.26 21.50
CA MET A 21 26.93 21.19 20.85
C MET A 21 26.61 19.73 20.47
N PRO A 22 25.55 19.09 20.98
CA PRO A 22 25.32 17.67 20.73
C PRO A 22 25.04 17.34 19.26
N LEU A 23 25.34 16.11 18.83
CA LEU A 23 25.12 15.64 17.45
C LEU A 23 23.69 15.90 16.93
N TYR A 24 22.66 15.64 17.74
CA TYR A 24 21.25 15.84 17.35
C TYR A 24 20.87 17.31 17.11
N ARG A 25 21.73 18.26 17.52
CA ARG A 25 21.59 19.69 17.21
C ARG A 25 22.45 20.14 16.03
N ARG A 26 23.55 19.43 15.72
CA ARG A 26 24.41 19.73 14.57
C ARG A 26 23.79 19.29 13.25
N ILE A 27 23.02 18.19 13.27
CA ILE A 27 22.39 17.63 12.07
C ILE A 27 21.03 18.33 11.82
N PRO A 28 20.70 18.69 10.56
CA PRO A 28 19.39 19.25 10.23
C PRO A 28 18.26 18.24 10.49
N LYS A 29 17.06 18.75 10.78
CA LYS A 29 15.87 17.91 10.96
C LYS A 29 15.52 17.19 9.65
N LEU A 30 14.87 16.03 9.79
CA LEU A 30 14.39 15.24 8.66
C LEU A 30 13.43 16.05 7.77
N ARG A 31 13.54 15.81 6.46
CA ARG A 31 12.66 16.39 5.45
C ARG A 31 11.19 16.06 5.75
N GLY A 32 10.30 16.99 5.43
CA GLY A 32 8.87 16.89 5.72
C GLY A 32 8.52 17.17 7.18
N ILE A 33 9.19 16.51 8.13
CA ILE A 33 8.95 16.69 9.57
C ILE A 33 9.30 18.11 10.01
N ALA A 34 10.43 18.65 9.52
CA ALA A 34 10.88 20.01 9.85
C ALA A 34 9.84 21.09 9.53
N GLY A 35 9.05 20.90 8.46
CA GLY A 35 8.01 21.82 8.02
C GLY A 35 6.59 21.45 8.45
N GLY A 36 6.41 20.44 9.31
CA GLY A 36 5.09 20.01 9.78
C GLY A 36 4.25 19.22 8.75
N MET A 37 4.85 18.72 7.67
CA MET A 37 4.17 17.83 6.73
C MET A 37 3.81 16.52 7.44
N ARG A 38 2.59 16.01 7.22
CA ARG A 38 2.16 14.73 7.80
C ARG A 38 3.03 13.59 7.27
N ALA A 39 3.48 12.72 8.16
CA ALA A 39 4.26 11.53 7.80
C ALA A 39 3.44 10.59 6.89
N GLY A 40 4.13 9.93 5.95
CA GLY A 40 3.55 8.89 5.11
C GLY A 40 3.13 7.70 5.97
N LEU A 41 1.92 7.20 5.75
CA LEU A 41 1.36 6.07 6.48
C LEU A 41 0.94 4.97 5.50
N PRO A 42 1.07 3.69 5.87
CA PRO A 42 0.63 2.58 5.03
C PRO A 42 -0.88 2.66 4.79
N LYS A 43 -1.27 2.45 3.52
CA LYS A 43 -2.66 2.56 3.06
C LYS A 43 -3.28 1.19 2.73
N PHE A 44 -2.47 0.15 2.73
CA PHE A 44 -2.85 -1.22 2.38
C PHE A 44 -2.13 -2.18 3.32
N VAL A 45 -2.69 -3.38 3.47
CA VAL A 45 -1.98 -4.54 4.01
C VAL A 45 -1.29 -5.23 2.82
N PRO A 46 0.04 -5.19 2.72
CA PRO A 46 0.77 -5.85 1.64
C PRO A 46 0.92 -7.35 1.93
N VAL A 47 0.71 -8.18 0.92
CA VAL A 47 0.96 -9.64 0.96
C VAL A 47 1.63 -10.04 -0.34
N ASN A 48 2.69 -10.85 -0.27
CA ASN A 48 3.41 -11.34 -1.44
C ASN A 48 2.87 -12.70 -1.91
N LEU A 49 3.20 -13.08 -3.15
CA LEU A 49 2.83 -14.39 -3.69
C LEU A 49 3.54 -15.52 -2.95
N LYS A 50 4.79 -15.30 -2.49
CA LYS A 50 5.53 -16.26 -1.67
C LYS A 50 4.76 -16.69 -0.43
N ASP A 51 4.22 -15.72 0.31
CA ASP A 51 3.47 -16.00 1.54
C ASP A 51 2.20 -16.82 1.24
N ILE A 52 1.55 -16.54 0.11
CA ILE A 52 0.37 -17.28 -0.35
C ILE A 52 0.74 -18.70 -0.78
N ALA A 53 1.89 -18.90 -1.42
CA ALA A 53 2.36 -20.23 -1.81
C ALA A 53 2.66 -21.10 -0.57
N GLU A 54 3.25 -20.53 0.48
CA GLU A 54 3.57 -21.24 1.73
C GLU A 54 2.33 -21.51 2.61
N ALA A 55 1.24 -20.77 2.41
CA ALA A 55 0.00 -20.87 3.17
C ALA A 55 -0.82 -22.17 2.94
N GLY A 56 -0.37 -23.05 2.05
CA GLY A 56 -1.05 -24.32 1.76
C GLY A 56 -2.48 -24.11 1.24
N PHE A 57 -2.70 -23.15 0.35
CA PHE A 57 -3.98 -23.04 -0.37
C PHE A 57 -4.10 -24.16 -1.40
N GLN A 58 -5.29 -24.73 -1.51
CA GLN A 58 -5.63 -25.73 -2.52
C GLN A 58 -6.20 -25.04 -3.77
N GLU A 59 -6.25 -25.76 -4.89
CA GLU A 59 -6.83 -25.23 -6.12
C GLU A 59 -8.30 -24.84 -5.91
N GLY A 60 -8.65 -23.63 -6.33
CA GLY A 60 -9.98 -23.06 -6.18
C GLY A 60 -10.22 -22.30 -4.87
N ASP A 61 -9.29 -22.34 -3.92
CA ASP A 61 -9.42 -21.61 -2.65
C ASP A 61 -9.52 -20.09 -2.87
N GLU A 62 -10.27 -19.45 -1.99
CA GLU A 62 -10.41 -18.00 -1.97
C GLU A 62 -9.35 -17.32 -1.11
N VAL A 63 -8.58 -16.42 -1.72
CA VAL A 63 -7.62 -15.55 -1.02
C VAL A 63 -8.28 -14.19 -0.77
N SER A 64 -8.70 -13.96 0.46
CA SER A 64 -9.35 -12.74 0.94
C SER A 64 -8.73 -12.29 2.28
N LEU A 65 -9.12 -11.12 2.79
CA LEU A 65 -8.67 -10.66 4.12
C LEU A 65 -9.12 -11.58 5.26
N GLU A 66 -10.19 -12.36 5.08
CA GLU A 66 -10.74 -13.24 6.09
C GLU A 66 -9.98 -14.57 6.09
N SER A 67 -9.83 -15.19 4.91
CA SER A 67 -9.08 -16.45 4.79
C SER A 67 -7.59 -16.30 5.17
N LEU A 68 -6.98 -15.14 4.88
CA LEU A 68 -5.61 -14.86 5.30
C LEU A 68 -5.44 -14.66 6.82
N LYS A 69 -6.51 -14.25 7.53
CA LYS A 69 -6.50 -14.18 9.00
C LYS A 69 -6.71 -15.55 9.62
N GLU A 70 -7.63 -16.35 9.07
CA GLU A 70 -7.92 -17.70 9.55
C GLU A 70 -6.68 -18.60 9.48
N LYS A 71 -5.93 -18.49 8.38
CA LYS A 71 -4.64 -19.18 8.21
C LYS A 71 -3.47 -18.54 8.98
N GLY A 72 -3.71 -17.43 9.68
CA GLY A 72 -2.70 -16.77 10.51
C GLY A 72 -1.58 -16.03 9.75
N LEU A 73 -1.69 -15.88 8.41
CA LEU A 73 -0.70 -15.13 7.62
C LEU A 73 -0.72 -13.63 7.91
N ILE A 74 -1.89 -13.11 8.27
CA ILE A 74 -2.04 -11.72 8.67
C ILE A 74 -2.71 -11.67 10.04
N ASN A 75 -2.10 -10.95 10.97
CA ASN A 75 -2.72 -10.58 12.23
C ASN A 75 -2.89 -9.05 12.32
N PRO A 76 -3.86 -8.46 11.60
CA PRO A 76 -3.96 -7.01 11.49
C PRO A 76 -4.46 -6.41 12.80
N SER A 77 -3.74 -5.42 13.29
CA SER A 77 -4.03 -4.73 14.56
C SER A 77 -4.33 -3.26 14.37
N GLY A 78 -5.15 -2.69 15.27
CA GLY A 78 -5.47 -1.25 15.30
C GLY A 78 -5.86 -0.67 13.94
N ARG A 79 -4.95 0.11 13.33
CA ARG A 79 -5.15 0.77 12.04
C ARG A 79 -5.29 -0.21 10.88
N GLU A 80 -4.54 -1.30 10.89
CA GLU A 80 -4.46 -2.26 9.78
C GLU A 80 -5.78 -2.98 9.52
N ARG A 81 -6.61 -3.15 10.56
CA ARG A 81 -7.95 -3.74 10.43
C ARG A 81 -8.86 -2.96 9.49
N ARG A 82 -8.63 -1.67 9.31
CA ARG A 82 -9.38 -0.80 8.40
C ARG A 82 -8.74 -0.67 7.02
N LEU A 83 -7.54 -1.25 6.83
CA LEU A 83 -6.82 -1.14 5.58
C LEU A 83 -7.27 -2.26 4.61
N PRO A 84 -7.40 -1.93 3.32
CA PRO A 84 -7.64 -2.92 2.28
C PRO A 84 -6.40 -3.78 1.98
N LEU A 85 -6.64 -4.98 1.45
CA LEU A 85 -5.59 -5.89 0.98
C LEU A 85 -4.98 -5.42 -0.34
N LYS A 86 -3.64 -5.52 -0.44
CA LYS A 86 -2.90 -5.37 -1.68
C LYS A 86 -1.97 -6.56 -1.90
N ILE A 87 -2.07 -7.18 -3.07
CA ILE A 87 -1.18 -8.26 -3.47
C ILE A 87 0.04 -7.71 -4.21
N LEU A 88 1.22 -8.19 -3.84
CA LEU A 88 2.52 -7.87 -4.38
C LEU A 88 3.13 -9.11 -5.05
N GLY A 89 4.00 -8.90 -6.03
CA GLY A 89 4.41 -9.93 -6.99
C GLY A 89 5.71 -10.65 -6.65
N ASP A 90 6.15 -10.63 -5.40
CA ASP A 90 7.35 -11.35 -4.98
C ASP A 90 7.04 -12.85 -4.75
N GLY A 91 7.87 -13.73 -5.30
CA GLY A 91 7.63 -15.17 -5.39
C GLY A 91 6.91 -15.64 -6.66
N GLU A 92 6.69 -16.96 -6.73
CA GLU A 92 5.98 -17.66 -7.81
C GLU A 92 4.80 -18.43 -7.20
N LEU A 93 3.68 -18.46 -7.94
CA LEU A 93 2.48 -19.18 -7.53
C LEU A 93 2.12 -20.17 -8.65
N THR A 94 2.12 -21.46 -8.32
CA THR A 94 1.77 -22.55 -9.25
C THR A 94 0.33 -23.03 -9.10
N VAL A 95 -0.33 -22.70 -7.98
CA VAL A 95 -1.69 -23.13 -7.65
C VAL A 95 -2.70 -22.13 -8.19
N LYS A 96 -3.78 -22.63 -8.79
CA LYS A 96 -4.89 -21.81 -9.28
C LYS A 96 -5.79 -21.35 -8.13
N LEU A 97 -5.78 -20.06 -7.83
CA LEU A 97 -6.52 -19.47 -6.72
C LEU A 97 -7.53 -18.41 -7.18
N ASN A 98 -8.55 -18.18 -6.35
CA ASN A 98 -9.52 -17.09 -6.51
C ASN A 98 -9.11 -15.91 -5.60
N VAL A 99 -8.46 -14.89 -6.16
CA VAL A 99 -7.88 -13.80 -5.36
C VAL A 99 -8.81 -12.59 -5.33
N LYS A 100 -9.31 -12.24 -4.14
CA LYS A 100 -10.14 -11.06 -3.90
C LYS A 100 -9.36 -9.99 -3.14
N ALA A 101 -8.91 -8.96 -3.85
CA ALA A 101 -8.18 -7.85 -3.24
C ALA A 101 -8.61 -6.50 -3.84
N ARG A 102 -8.29 -5.40 -3.14
CA ARG A 102 -8.59 -4.05 -3.63
C ARG A 102 -7.54 -3.55 -4.61
N ALA A 103 -6.30 -4.01 -4.48
CA ALA A 103 -5.21 -3.57 -5.35
C ALA A 103 -4.23 -4.71 -5.61
N PHE A 104 -3.63 -4.68 -6.79
CA PHE A 104 -2.59 -5.60 -7.22
C PHE A 104 -1.45 -4.78 -7.81
N SER A 105 -0.19 -5.14 -7.55
CA SER A 105 0.93 -4.59 -8.32
C SER A 105 0.88 -5.11 -9.76
N ALA A 106 1.49 -4.40 -10.71
CA ALA A 106 1.54 -4.82 -12.10
C ALA A 106 2.15 -6.23 -12.24
N ALA A 107 3.32 -6.45 -11.64
CA ALA A 107 3.97 -7.76 -11.61
C ALA A 107 3.13 -8.87 -10.95
N ALA A 108 2.31 -8.54 -9.94
CA ALA A 108 1.43 -9.55 -9.33
C ALA A 108 0.30 -9.95 -10.27
N LYS A 109 -0.30 -8.99 -10.99
CA LYS A 109 -1.36 -9.28 -11.96
C LYS A 109 -0.86 -10.19 -13.07
N GLU A 110 0.27 -9.85 -13.67
CA GLU A 110 0.87 -10.63 -14.77
C GLU A 110 1.16 -12.08 -14.34
N LYS A 111 1.76 -12.28 -13.15
CA LYS A 111 2.05 -13.62 -12.62
C LYS A 111 0.78 -14.41 -12.28
N LEU A 112 -0.22 -13.76 -11.69
CA LEU A 112 -1.49 -14.43 -11.34
C LEU A 112 -2.31 -14.80 -12.59
N GLU A 113 -2.32 -13.94 -13.60
CA GLU A 113 -2.95 -14.21 -14.90
C GLU A 113 -2.22 -15.35 -15.63
N ALA A 114 -0.89 -15.36 -15.62
CA ALA A 114 -0.09 -16.45 -16.19
C ALA A 114 -0.32 -17.80 -15.49
N ALA A 115 -0.54 -17.78 -14.17
CA ALA A 115 -0.92 -18.97 -13.40
C ALA A 115 -2.39 -19.41 -13.61
N GLY A 116 -3.19 -18.64 -14.36
CA GLY A 116 -4.61 -18.93 -14.60
C GLY A 116 -5.50 -18.70 -13.38
N CYS A 117 -5.10 -17.80 -12.47
CA CYS A 117 -5.88 -17.43 -11.29
C CYS A 117 -7.00 -16.44 -11.64
N SER A 118 -8.11 -16.49 -10.88
CA SER A 118 -9.21 -15.53 -11.02
C SER A 118 -8.95 -14.29 -10.16
N LEU A 119 -8.91 -13.11 -10.79
CA LEU A 119 -8.65 -11.83 -10.12
C LEU A 119 -9.94 -11.03 -9.93
N THR A 120 -10.43 -10.95 -8.69
CA THR A 120 -11.59 -10.11 -8.35
C THR A 120 -11.13 -8.81 -7.69
N HIS A 121 -11.35 -7.68 -8.36
CA HIS A 121 -11.07 -6.35 -7.82
C HIS A 121 -12.23 -5.82 -6.99
N LEU A 122 -12.05 -5.70 -5.67
CA LEU A 122 -13.09 -5.21 -4.76
C LEU A 122 -13.32 -3.69 -4.91
N PRO A 123 -14.58 -3.22 -4.98
CA PRO A 123 -14.87 -1.79 -5.10
C PRO A 123 -14.46 -1.03 -3.84
N GLY A 124 -13.88 0.16 -4.04
CA GLY A 124 -13.54 1.05 -2.94
C GLY A 124 -14.75 1.86 -2.44
N ARG A 125 -14.62 2.46 -1.26
CA ARG A 125 -15.61 3.42 -0.75
C ARG A 125 -15.76 4.58 -1.73
N LYS A 126 -16.99 4.84 -2.17
CA LYS A 126 -17.32 5.92 -3.12
C LYS A 126 -16.92 7.28 -2.53
N LYS A 127 -16.16 8.06 -3.29
CA LYS A 127 -15.89 9.46 -2.95
C LYS A 127 -17.12 10.28 -3.28
N TRP A 128 -17.61 11.06 -2.32
CA TRP A 128 -18.69 12.01 -2.59
C TRP A 128 -18.18 13.14 -3.47
N VAL A 129 -18.96 13.50 -4.48
CA VAL A 129 -18.65 14.54 -5.45
C VAL A 129 -19.90 15.40 -5.64
N LYS A 130 -19.71 16.73 -5.68
CA LYS A 130 -20.81 17.67 -5.93
C LYS A 130 -21.41 17.45 -7.33
N PRO A 131 -22.74 17.61 -7.51
CA PRO A 131 -23.38 17.40 -8.81
C PRO A 131 -22.78 18.24 -9.95
N SER A 132 -22.35 19.48 -9.69
CA SER A 132 -21.71 20.34 -10.69
C SER A 132 -20.39 19.75 -11.20
N VAL A 133 -19.57 19.21 -10.29
CA VAL A 133 -18.30 18.58 -10.65
C VAL A 133 -18.56 17.28 -11.42
N ALA A 134 -19.58 16.50 -11.02
CA ALA A 134 -19.97 15.30 -11.76
C ALA A 134 -20.40 15.62 -13.20
N LYS A 135 -21.17 16.70 -13.41
CA LYS A 135 -21.54 17.18 -14.76
C LYS A 135 -20.31 17.57 -15.59
N ASN A 136 -19.35 18.27 -15.00
CA ASN A 136 -18.12 18.66 -15.70
C ASN A 136 -17.28 17.44 -16.11
N LEU A 137 -17.19 16.44 -15.24
CA LEU A 137 -16.50 15.18 -15.54
C LEU A 137 -17.21 14.42 -16.69
N ALA A 138 -18.53 14.30 -16.62
CA ALA A 138 -19.31 13.65 -17.69
C ALA A 138 -19.15 14.35 -19.04
N ARG A 139 -19.16 15.69 -19.06
CA ARG A 139 -18.90 16.47 -20.28
C ARG A 139 -17.52 16.18 -20.87
N ALA A 140 -16.49 16.01 -20.04
CA ALA A 140 -15.16 15.66 -20.50
C ALA A 140 -15.13 14.26 -21.11
N GLU A 141 -15.78 13.28 -20.48
CA GLU A 141 -15.91 11.93 -21.01
C GLU A 141 -16.62 11.90 -22.37
N GLU A 142 -17.71 12.64 -22.52
CA GLU A 142 -18.42 12.80 -23.79
C GLU A 142 -17.52 13.40 -24.89
N TYR A 143 -16.72 14.42 -24.56
CA TYR A 143 -15.79 15.02 -25.51
C TYR A 143 -14.74 14.01 -26.00
N PHE A 144 -14.13 13.25 -25.08
CA PHE A 144 -13.15 12.23 -25.46
C PHE A 144 -13.78 11.07 -26.23
N ALA A 145 -15.01 10.66 -25.88
CA ALA A 145 -15.74 9.64 -26.62
C ALA A 145 -15.99 10.09 -28.06
N LYS A 146 -16.48 11.32 -28.26
CA LYS A 146 -16.67 11.91 -29.59
C LYS A 146 -15.36 12.00 -30.37
N LYS A 147 -14.28 12.44 -29.74
CA LYS A 147 -12.97 12.57 -30.40
C LYS A 147 -12.39 11.22 -30.79
N ARG A 148 -12.50 10.20 -29.94
CA ARG A 148 -12.07 8.82 -30.27
C ARG A 148 -12.89 8.23 -31.40
N ALA A 149 -14.20 8.44 -31.40
CA ALA A 149 -15.07 7.98 -32.48
C ALA A 149 -14.74 8.66 -33.82
N ALA A 150 -14.51 9.99 -33.82
CA ALA A 150 -14.09 10.71 -35.01
C ALA A 150 -12.72 10.23 -35.53
N ALA A 151 -11.75 10.02 -34.64
CA ALA A 151 -10.44 9.49 -35.01
C ALA A 151 -10.52 8.04 -35.55
N ALA A 152 -11.39 7.20 -34.99
CA ALA A 152 -11.61 5.85 -35.48
C ALA A 152 -12.31 5.83 -36.85
N ALA A 153 -13.22 6.77 -37.12
CA ALA A 153 -13.85 6.92 -38.43
C ALA A 153 -12.85 7.36 -39.51
N ASP A 154 -11.96 8.31 -39.17
CA ASP A 154 -10.92 8.81 -40.07
C ASP A 154 -9.87 7.72 -40.40
N GLN A 155 -9.52 6.88 -39.41
CA GLN A 155 -8.65 5.72 -39.60
C GLN A 155 -9.29 4.56 -40.38
N ALA A 156 -10.61 4.50 -40.48
CA ALA A 156 -11.32 3.48 -41.26
C ALA A 156 -11.56 3.90 -42.73
N SER A 157 -11.39 5.19 -43.03
CA SER A 157 -11.51 5.75 -44.39
C SER A 157 -10.17 5.90 -45.13
N ALA A 158 -9.05 5.55 -44.47
CA ALA A 158 -7.70 5.48 -45.03
C ALA A 158 -7.24 4.03 -45.15
#